data_AF-A0A916K538-F1
#
_entry.id   AF-A0A916K538-F1
#
_cell.length_a   1.000
_cell.length_b   1.000
_cell.length_c   1.000
_cell.angle_alpha   90.00
_cell.angle_beta   90.00
_cell.angle_gamma   90.00
#
_symmetry.space_group_name_H-M   'P 1'
#
loop_
_entity.id
_entity.type
_entity.pdbx_description
1 polymer ?
#
loop_
_entity_poly.entity_id
_entity_poly.type
_entity_poly.pdbx_seq_one_letter_code
_entity_poly.pdbx_strand_id
1 'polypeptide(L)'
;MLHYEYDQELLSLEEKLDGQDMEFCLRVKRPDAEVEKAVKKIRDHFNDNDVITDVLFYTHHGEEYQWIVRHDYYVEFVLCLFKHRLLTAIQWSE
;
A
#
# COMPACT_ATOMS: atom_id res chain seq x y z
N MET A 1 6.34 -12.65 10.07
CA MET A 1 5.49 -11.58 9.48
C MET A 1 6.41 -10.49 8.92
N LEU A 2 5.93 -9.48 8.19
CA LEU A 2 6.79 -8.33 7.84
C LEU A 2 6.56 -7.21 8.85
N HIS A 3 7.66 -6.63 9.33
CA HIS A 3 7.63 -5.34 10.00
C HIS A 3 8.21 -4.30 9.04
N TYR A 4 7.61 -3.12 8.98
CA TYR A 4 8.10 -2.05 8.13
C TYR A 4 7.96 -0.70 8.81
N GLU A 5 8.77 0.22 8.33
CA GLU A 5 8.80 1.61 8.78
C GLU A 5 8.41 2.53 7.63
N TYR A 6 7.88 3.70 7.97
CA TYR A 6 7.55 4.77 7.03
C TYR A 6 7.57 6.12 7.74
N ASP A 7 7.52 7.21 6.98
CA ASP A 7 7.41 8.56 7.54
C ASP A 7 5.99 8.78 8.10
N GLN A 8 5.87 8.63 9.41
CA GLN A 8 4.60 8.81 10.13
C GLN A 8 4.13 10.27 10.19
N GLU A 9 4.98 11.25 9.89
CA GLU A 9 4.54 12.65 9.76
C GLU A 9 3.89 12.90 8.40
N LEU A 10 4.32 12.15 7.37
CA LEU A 10 3.81 12.26 6.00
C LEU A 10 2.54 11.44 5.77
N LEU A 11 2.51 10.19 6.23
CA LEU A 11 1.40 9.26 5.97
C LEU A 11 1.08 8.40 7.20
N SER A 12 -0.10 7.79 7.20
CA SER A 12 -0.46 6.68 8.08
C SER A 12 -0.90 5.51 7.23
N LEU A 13 -0.40 4.32 7.56
CA LEU A 13 -0.77 3.07 6.91
C LEU A 13 -1.37 2.14 7.96
N GLU A 14 -2.60 1.70 7.71
CA GLU A 14 -3.32 0.73 8.54
C GLU A 14 -3.51 -0.58 7.76
N GLU A 15 -3.28 -1.70 8.44
CA GLU A 15 -3.55 -3.05 7.93
C GLU A 15 -4.72 -3.67 8.69
N LYS A 16 -5.64 -4.28 7.96
CA LYS A 16 -6.77 -4.99 8.54
C LYS A 16 -7.03 -6.28 7.78
N LEU A 17 -7.14 -7.38 8.52
CA LEU A 17 -7.58 -8.64 7.95
C LEU A 17 -9.09 -8.57 7.66
N ASP A 18 -9.48 -8.76 6.40
CA ASP A 18 -10.87 -8.84 5.96
C ASP A 18 -11.15 -10.20 5.31
N GLY A 19 -11.61 -11.16 6.12
CA GLY A 19 -11.82 -12.53 5.68
C GLY A 19 -10.50 -13.23 5.29
N GLN A 20 -10.33 -13.49 4.00
CA GLN A 20 -9.11 -14.11 3.43
C GLN A 20 -8.16 -13.08 2.80
N ASP A 21 -8.55 -11.82 2.77
CA ASP A 21 -7.77 -10.74 2.16
C ASP A 21 -7.24 -9.78 3.23
N MET A 22 -6.22 -9.01 2.88
CA MET A 22 -5.63 -7.95 3.68
C MET A 22 -6.01 -6.60 3.10
N GLU A 23 -6.70 -5.79 3.88
CA GLU A 23 -7.04 -4.42 3.56
C GLU A 23 -5.93 -3.49 4.05
N PHE A 24 -5.42 -2.64 3.16
CA PHE A 24 -4.47 -1.58 3.45
C PHE A 24 -5.13 -0.23 3.23
N CYS A 25 -5.10 0.63 4.25
CA CYS A 25 -5.59 2.00 4.19
C CYS A 25 -4.43 2.96 4.41
N LEU A 26 -4.02 3.68 3.37
CA LEU A 26 -3.03 4.75 3.45
C LEU A 26 -3.76 6.10 3.45
N ARG A 27 -3.46 6.92 4.44
CA ARG A 27 -3.91 8.30 4.51
C ARG A 27 -2.70 9.23 4.49
N VAL A 28 -2.70 10.19 3.58
CA VAL A 28 -1.68 11.24 3.55
C VAL A 28 -2.09 12.34 4.53
N LYS A 29 -1.16 12.75 5.39
CA LYS A 29 -1.42 13.76 6.44
C LYS A 29 -1.25 15.19 5.93
N ARG A 30 -0.50 15.35 4.84
CA ARG A 30 -0.28 16.62 4.14
C ARG A 30 -0.09 16.36 2.63
N PRO A 31 -0.52 17.27 1.75
CA PRO A 31 -0.35 17.09 0.32
C PRO A 31 1.10 16.84 -0.09
N ASP A 32 1.35 15.76 -0.81
CA ASP A 32 2.68 15.37 -1.28
C ASP A 32 2.60 14.70 -2.66
N ALA A 33 3.17 15.38 -3.66
CA ALA A 33 3.13 14.95 -5.06
C ALA A 33 3.92 13.65 -5.32
N GLU A 34 4.94 13.33 -4.52
CA GLU A 34 5.68 12.08 -4.68
C GLU A 34 4.90 10.90 -4.11
N VAL A 35 4.11 11.09 -3.05
CA VAL A 35 3.15 10.08 -2.56
C VAL A 35 2.07 9.80 -3.60
N GLU A 36 1.44 10.83 -4.17
CA GLU A 36 0.43 10.66 -5.22
C GLU A 36 0.98 9.88 -6.43
N LYS A 37 2.20 10.25 -6.85
CA LYS A 37 2.90 9.59 -7.96
C LYS A 37 3.29 8.15 -7.62
N ALA A 38 3.69 7.86 -6.39
CA ALA A 38 3.97 6.52 -5.92
C ALA A 38 2.71 5.65 -5.95
N VAL A 39 1.61 6.14 -5.39
CA VAL A 39 0.30 5.49 -5.41
C VAL A 39 -0.16 5.19 -6.83
N LYS A 40 -0.03 6.15 -7.75
CA LYS A 40 -0.36 5.96 -9.16
C LYS A 40 0.47 4.82 -9.78
N LYS A 41 1.78 4.79 -9.53
CA LYS A 41 2.66 3.74 -10.06
C LYS A 41 2.34 2.36 -9.49
N ILE A 42 1.98 2.27 -8.21
CA ILE A 42 1.56 1.02 -7.56
C ILE A 42 0.27 0.53 -8.22
N ARG A 43 -0.71 1.41 -8.40
CA ARG A 43 -1.96 1.06 -9.09
C ARG A 43 -1.70 0.58 -10.52
N ASP A 44 -0.90 1.31 -11.28
CA ASP A 44 -0.58 0.95 -12.67
C ASP A 44 0.17 -0.41 -12.71
N HIS A 45 1.04 -0.70 -11.73
CA HIS A 45 1.73 -1.99 -11.61
C HIS A 45 0.78 -3.19 -11.41
N PHE A 46 -0.30 -3.02 -10.66
CA PHE A 46 -1.29 -4.07 -10.42
C PHE A 46 -2.37 -4.14 -11.50
N ASN A 47 -2.68 -3.02 -12.16
CA ASN A 47 -3.61 -3.00 -13.31
C ASN A 47 -3.02 -3.63 -14.57
N ASP A 48 -1.72 -3.43 -14.84
CA ASP A 48 -1.06 -3.97 -16.04
C ASP A 48 -0.66 -5.46 -15.89
N ASN A 49 -0.99 -6.08 -14.76
CA ASN A 49 -0.58 -7.43 -14.40
C ASN A 49 -1.82 -8.31 -14.20
N ASP A 50 -2.24 -9.02 -15.25
CA ASP A 50 -3.44 -9.90 -15.32
C ASP A 50 -3.52 -11.00 -14.24
N VAL A 51 -2.48 -11.15 -13.41
CA VAL A 51 -2.36 -12.15 -12.32
C VAL A 51 -2.69 -11.56 -10.94
N ILE A 52 -2.60 -10.23 -10.77
CA ILE A 52 -2.79 -9.53 -9.49
C ILE A 52 -3.87 -8.45 -9.65
N THR A 53 -5.07 -8.89 -10.06
CA THR A 53 -6.21 -8.02 -10.42
C THR A 53 -7.02 -7.51 -9.24
N ASP A 54 -6.75 -7.97 -8.02
CA ASP A 54 -7.72 -7.82 -6.93
C ASP A 54 -7.44 -6.62 -6.02
N VAL A 55 -6.57 -5.70 -6.44
CA VAL A 55 -6.27 -4.49 -5.67
C VAL A 55 -7.26 -3.37 -5.99
N LEU A 56 -8.40 -3.39 -5.30
CA LEU A 56 -9.42 -2.34 -5.41
C LEU A 56 -8.91 -1.01 -4.86
N PHE A 57 -8.88 0.03 -5.70
CA PHE A 57 -8.38 1.35 -5.36
C PHE A 57 -9.52 2.36 -5.18
N TYR A 58 -9.69 2.87 -3.97
CA TYR A 58 -10.62 3.95 -3.67
C TYR A 58 -9.87 5.21 -3.27
N THR A 59 -10.13 6.32 -3.97
CA THR A 59 -9.75 7.67 -3.52
C THR A 59 -10.95 8.31 -2.86
N HIS A 60 -10.88 8.54 -1.57
CA HIS A 60 -11.89 9.33 -0.86
C HIS A 60 -11.48 10.80 -0.83
N HIS A 61 -12.45 11.71 -0.63
CA HIS A 61 -12.15 13.12 -0.37
C HIS A 61 -11.24 13.21 0.87
N GLY A 62 -9.96 13.55 0.68
CA GLY A 62 -9.00 13.69 1.78
C GLY A 62 -7.73 12.82 1.71
N GLU A 63 -7.20 12.54 0.51
CA GLU A 63 -5.90 11.87 0.33
C GLU A 63 -5.84 10.49 1.02
N GLU A 64 -6.95 9.77 0.99
CA GLU A 64 -7.05 8.39 1.49
C GLU A 64 -7.12 7.41 0.32
N TYR A 65 -6.29 6.37 0.41
CA TYR A 65 -6.10 5.33 -0.57
C TYR A 65 -6.28 3.98 0.10
N GLN A 66 -7.16 3.18 -0.49
CA GLN A 66 -7.45 1.84 -0.01
C GLN A 66 -6.98 0.81 -1.03
N TRP A 67 -6.48 -0.33 -0.56
CA TRP A 67 -6.13 -1.50 -1.35
C TRP A 67 -6.61 -2.76 -0.64
N ILE A 68 -7.33 -3.63 -1.34
CA ILE A 68 -7.67 -4.97 -0.85
C ILE A 68 -6.70 -5.95 -1.52
N VAL A 69 -5.97 -6.74 -0.75
CA VAL A 69 -4.86 -7.56 -1.25
C VAL A 69 -5.09 -8.99 -0.81
N ARG A 70 -5.21 -9.92 -1.76
CA ARG A 70 -5.26 -11.35 -1.43
C ARG A 70 -4.06 -11.76 -0.59
N HIS A 71 -4.28 -12.62 0.40
CA HIS A 71 -3.22 -13.03 1.34
C HIS A 71 -1.94 -13.52 0.65
N ASP A 72 -2.08 -14.26 -0.45
CA ASP A 72 -0.95 -14.80 -1.23
C ASP A 72 -0.02 -13.73 -1.83
N TYR A 73 -0.48 -12.47 -1.95
CA TYR A 73 0.27 -11.34 -2.51
C TYR A 73 0.68 -10.30 -1.46
N TYR A 74 0.50 -10.60 -0.16
CA TYR A 74 0.84 -9.67 0.92
C TYR A 74 2.30 -9.19 0.83
N VAL A 75 3.23 -10.13 0.66
CA VAL A 75 4.67 -9.83 0.62
C VAL A 75 5.01 -8.98 -0.60
N GLU A 76 4.51 -9.36 -1.77
CA GLU A 76 4.69 -8.66 -3.04
C GLU A 76 4.14 -7.22 -2.95
N PHE A 77 2.98 -7.05 -2.32
CA PHE A 77 2.38 -5.74 -2.12
C PHE A 77 3.23 -4.85 -1.21
N VAL A 78 3.66 -5.35 -0.04
CA VAL A 78 4.53 -4.62 0.89
C VAL A 78 5.85 -4.23 0.23
N LEU A 79 6.46 -5.14 -0.54
CA LEU A 79 7.67 -4.84 -1.32
C LEU A 79 7.42 -3.78 -2.40
N CYS A 80 6.23 -3.76 -3.01
CA CYS A 80 5.85 -2.72 -3.98
C CYS A 80 5.76 -1.34 -3.30
N LEU A 81 5.16 -1.24 -2.11
CA LEU A 81 5.13 -0.01 -1.32
C LEU A 81 6.56 0.51 -1.05
N PHE A 82 7.48 -0.37 -0.68
CA PHE A 82 8.88 -0.02 -0.44
C PHE A 82 9.64 0.38 -1.71
N LYS A 83 9.45 -0.36 -2.82
CA LYS A 83 10.01 -0.01 -4.14
C LYS A 83 9.63 1.41 -4.56
N HIS A 84 8.42 1.85 -4.20
CA HIS A 84 7.91 3.19 -4.47
C HIS A 84 8.13 4.19 -3.35
N ARG A 85 8.93 3.84 -2.33
CA ARG A 85 9.34 4.70 -1.20
C ARG A 85 8.18 5.20 -0.33
N LEU A 86 7.06 4.49 -0.32
CA LEU A 86 6.02 4.70 0.70
C LEU A 86 6.44 4.07 2.04
N LEU A 87 7.33 3.08 2.01
CA LEU A 87 8.01 2.52 3.16
C LEU A 87 9.50 2.88 3.11
N THR A 88 10.13 3.03 4.28
CA THR A 88 11.55 3.37 4.45
C THR A 88 12.41 2.17 4.85
N ALA A 89 11.81 1.15 5.45
CA ALA A 89 12.47 -0.11 5.79
C ALA A 89 11.47 -1.27 5.82
N ILE A 90 11.96 -2.49 5.55
CA ILE A 90 11.22 -3.74 5.73
C ILE A 90 12.15 -4.75 6.41
N GLN A 91 11.61 -5.49 7.37
CA GLN A 91 12.30 -6.55 8.11
C GLN A 91 11.36 -7.75 8.31
N TRP A 92 11.93 -8.96 8.31
CA TRP A 92 11.19 -10.14 8.74
C TRP A 92 11.07 -10.14 10.26
N SER A 93 9.85 -10.29 10.75
CA SER A 93 9.57 -10.59 12.17
C SER A 93 9.62 -12.10 12.34
N GLU A 94 10.57 -12.57 13.16
CA GLU A 94 10.68 -13.97 13.63
C GLU A 94 9.51 -14.37 14.54
#